data_AF-A0A956AMM2-F1
#
_entry.id   AF-A0A956AMM2-F1
#
_cell.length_a   1.000
_cell.length_b   1.000
_cell.length_c   1.000
_cell.angle_alpha   90.00
_cell.angle_beta   90.00
_cell.angle_gamma   90.00
#
_symmetry.space_group_name_H-M   'P 1'
#
loop_
_entity.id
_entity.type
_entity.pdbx_description
1 polymer ?
#
loop_
_entity_poly.entity_id
_entity_poly.type
_entity_poly.pdbx_seq_one_letter_code
_entity_poly.pdbx_strand_id
1 'polypeptide(L)'
;MTSYRNRGSGDEAALLFAELPAPASGNADALAAWVPALLAMTPDDARVLIEALYFGYVHGRLREALLGCDEVTTIRAFGRVLRDLPEELLRGCVYDAMHESPEDVRRWTWTPEWSLLSQDEDLMVMEDALIPVLFEEAGAGCTKSDYVAGIAAHHARDQAHGALLRGPDALAATLARAGEWSKLAFDAGASKEASYLTRLAGYRVPEQVGVEEVAQRVFDLRRCHADLRNTPTVRTVGDVYEALLVESPWRRTLHVERATGRMWATDERPASAS
;
A
#
# COMPACT_ATOMS: atom_id res chain seq x y z
N MET A 1 -14.09 5.39 24.72
CA MET A 1 -15.50 5.04 24.45
C MET A 1 -16.34 6.31 24.51
N THR A 2 -16.44 7.01 23.39
CA THR A 2 -17.30 8.20 23.26
C THR A 2 -18.40 7.83 22.27
N SER A 3 -19.61 7.61 22.77
CA SER A 3 -20.76 7.32 21.91
C SER A 3 -21.20 8.62 21.22
N TYR A 4 -20.88 8.79 19.94
CA TYR A 4 -21.51 9.84 19.12
C TYR A 4 -22.97 9.43 18.87
N ARG A 5 -23.88 10.07 19.60
CA ARG A 5 -25.33 9.98 19.35
C ARG A 5 -25.65 10.78 18.09
N ASN A 6 -25.66 10.09 16.96
CA ASN A 6 -26.12 10.61 15.67
C ASN A 6 -27.67 10.56 15.63
N ARG A 7 -28.37 11.54 16.22
CA ARG A 7 -29.85 11.59 16.22
C ARG A 7 -30.47 12.91 15.73
N GLY A 8 -29.69 13.80 15.11
CA GLY A 8 -30.19 15.04 14.50
C GLY A 8 -29.78 15.27 13.04
N SER A 9 -28.77 14.56 12.52
CA SER A 9 -28.09 14.87 11.26
C SER A 9 -28.71 14.23 10.01
N GLY A 10 -29.53 13.18 10.16
CA GLY A 10 -30.02 12.41 9.01
C GLY A 10 -31.00 13.16 8.11
N ASP A 11 -31.96 13.85 8.71
CA ASP A 11 -32.98 14.62 7.97
C ASP A 11 -32.40 15.92 7.39
N GLU A 12 -31.46 16.54 8.11
CA GLU A 12 -30.74 17.75 7.69
C GLU A 12 -29.79 17.45 6.51
N ALA A 13 -29.00 16.38 6.59
CA ALA A 13 -28.15 15.95 5.49
C ALA A 13 -28.97 15.55 4.26
N ALA A 14 -30.16 14.97 4.42
CA ALA A 14 -31.03 14.63 3.29
C ALA A 14 -31.58 15.88 2.56
N LEU A 15 -31.87 16.96 3.30
CA LEU A 15 -32.28 18.24 2.71
C LEU A 15 -31.11 18.92 1.98
N LEU A 16 -29.93 18.97 2.61
CA LEU A 16 -28.72 19.53 2.02
C LEU A 16 -28.24 18.74 0.79
N PHE A 17 -28.43 17.42 0.81
CA PHE A 17 -28.12 16.56 -0.32
C PHE A 17 -28.91 16.92 -1.58
N ALA A 18 -30.15 17.40 -1.44
CA ALA A 18 -30.97 17.86 -2.56
C ALA A 18 -30.43 19.13 -3.23
N GLU A 19 -29.52 19.86 -2.58
CA GLU A 19 -28.86 21.05 -3.13
C GLU A 19 -27.63 20.70 -3.98
N LEU A 20 -27.14 19.46 -3.91
CA LEU A 20 -26.04 19.02 -4.76
C LEU A 20 -26.52 18.78 -6.19
N PRO A 21 -25.70 19.13 -7.20
CA PRO A 21 -25.99 18.76 -8.58
C PRO A 21 -26.19 17.24 -8.69
N ALA A 22 -27.37 16.81 -9.15
CA ALA A 22 -27.63 15.40 -9.38
C ALA A 22 -26.65 14.89 -10.45
N PRO A 23 -25.82 13.88 -10.16
CA PRO A 23 -24.94 13.33 -11.16
C PRO A 23 -25.78 12.68 -12.27
N ALA A 24 -25.37 12.87 -13.53
CA ALA A 24 -25.98 12.14 -14.63
C ALA A 24 -25.74 10.63 -14.41
N SER A 25 -26.79 9.82 -14.56
CA SER A 25 -26.68 8.37 -14.37
C SER A 25 -25.55 7.79 -15.22
N GLY A 26 -24.70 6.96 -14.60
CA GLY A 26 -23.55 6.35 -15.27
C GLY A 26 -22.35 7.29 -15.48
N ASN A 27 -22.41 8.55 -15.05
CA ASN A 27 -21.32 9.52 -15.19
C ASN A 27 -20.77 9.94 -13.82
N ALA A 28 -19.80 9.18 -13.33
CA ALA A 28 -19.15 9.45 -12.06
C ALA A 28 -18.34 10.76 -12.04
N ASP A 29 -17.88 11.25 -13.19
CA ASP A 29 -17.17 12.53 -13.29
C ASP A 29 -18.10 13.72 -13.02
N ALA A 30 -19.42 13.53 -13.06
CA ALA A 30 -20.38 14.53 -12.62
C ALA A 30 -20.23 14.88 -11.12
N LEU A 31 -19.64 14.00 -10.30
CA LEU A 31 -19.33 14.30 -8.89
C LEU A 31 -18.31 15.43 -8.73
N ALA A 32 -17.50 15.73 -9.75
CA ALA A 32 -16.57 16.87 -9.68
C ALA A 32 -17.31 18.21 -9.46
N ALA A 33 -18.57 18.32 -9.90
CA ALA A 33 -19.40 19.49 -9.67
C ALA A 33 -19.84 19.67 -8.20
N TRP A 34 -19.67 18.64 -7.36
CA TRP A 34 -19.99 18.73 -5.93
C TRP A 34 -18.99 19.58 -5.17
N VAL A 35 -17.71 19.60 -5.56
CA VAL A 35 -16.68 20.40 -4.90
C VAL A 35 -17.08 21.89 -4.86
N PRO A 36 -17.34 22.58 -5.99
CA PRO A 36 -17.77 23.98 -5.94
C PRO A 36 -19.12 24.19 -5.26
N ALA A 37 -20.04 23.21 -5.31
CA ALA A 37 -21.32 23.29 -4.61
C ALA A 37 -21.16 23.26 -3.08
N LEU A 38 -20.35 22.33 -2.57
CA LEU A 38 -20.00 22.22 -1.14
C LEU A 38 -19.26 23.47 -0.65
N LEU A 39 -18.38 24.05 -1.48
CA LEU A 39 -17.67 25.29 -1.14
C LEU A 39 -18.55 26.54 -1.17
N ALA A 40 -19.71 26.50 -1.82
CA ALA A 40 -20.67 27.60 -1.84
C ALA A 40 -21.64 27.57 -0.64
N MET A 41 -21.72 26.44 0.06
CA MET A 41 -22.52 26.29 1.28
C MET A 41 -21.89 27.06 2.45
N THR A 42 -22.67 27.26 3.52
CA THR A 42 -22.06 27.70 4.78
C THR A 42 -21.11 26.60 5.30
N PRO A 43 -20.05 26.95 6.05
CA PRO A 43 -19.10 25.95 6.55
C PRO A 43 -19.75 24.85 7.41
N ASP A 44 -20.80 25.17 8.16
CA ASP A 44 -21.50 24.21 9.02
C ASP A 44 -22.35 23.25 8.18
N ASP A 45 -23.11 23.75 7.20
CA ASP A 45 -23.91 22.92 6.28
C ASP A 45 -23.01 21.99 5.46
N ALA A 46 -21.91 22.53 4.93
CA ALA A 46 -20.94 21.76 4.15
C ALA A 46 -20.38 20.60 4.99
N ARG A 47 -20.02 20.85 6.26
CA ARG A 47 -19.51 19.82 7.17
C ARG A 47 -20.54 18.73 7.45
N VAL A 48 -21.77 19.08 7.79
CA VAL A 48 -22.85 18.11 8.06
C VAL A 48 -23.05 17.19 6.86
N LEU A 49 -23.08 17.75 5.65
CA LEU A 49 -23.27 16.98 4.44
C LEU A 49 -22.04 16.11 4.10
N ILE A 50 -20.83 16.64 4.24
CA ILE A 50 -19.57 15.91 4.01
C ILE A 50 -19.47 14.72 4.96
N GLU A 51 -19.76 14.89 6.26
CA GLU A 51 -19.73 13.80 7.25
C GLU A 51 -20.72 12.69 6.89
N ALA A 52 -21.93 13.03 6.46
CA ALA A 52 -22.94 12.06 6.05
C ALA A 52 -22.52 11.28 4.79
N LEU A 53 -22.00 11.99 3.78
CA LEU A 53 -21.50 11.39 2.54
C LEU A 53 -20.28 10.50 2.80
N TYR A 54 -19.35 10.96 3.64
CA TYR A 54 -18.18 10.21 4.07
C TYR A 54 -18.58 8.93 4.81
N PHE A 55 -19.54 9.00 5.74
CA PHE A 55 -20.03 7.80 6.43
C PHE A 55 -20.68 6.82 5.45
N GLY A 56 -21.44 7.31 4.47
CA GLY A 56 -21.96 6.49 3.38
C GLY A 56 -20.87 5.87 2.53
N TYR A 57 -19.79 6.60 2.24
CA TYR A 57 -18.65 6.14 1.47
C TYR A 57 -17.95 4.97 2.13
N VAL A 58 -17.54 5.13 3.39
CA VAL A 58 -16.78 4.10 4.12
C VAL A 58 -17.60 2.83 4.35
N HIS A 59 -18.93 2.91 4.40
CA HIS A 59 -19.83 1.75 4.51
C HIS A 59 -20.31 1.22 3.14
N GLY A 60 -19.77 1.72 2.02
CA GLY A 60 -20.13 1.26 0.67
C GLY A 60 -21.55 1.61 0.21
N ARG A 61 -22.24 2.53 0.89
CA ARG A 61 -23.64 2.90 0.63
C ARG A 61 -23.82 3.97 -0.45
N LEU A 62 -22.75 4.66 -0.85
CA LEU A 62 -22.83 5.69 -1.89
C LEU A 62 -23.19 5.14 -3.28
N ARG A 63 -22.84 3.89 -3.58
CA ARG A 63 -23.12 3.28 -4.89
C ARG A 63 -24.61 3.18 -5.17
N GLU A 64 -25.38 2.75 -4.17
CA GLU A 64 -26.85 2.61 -4.27
C GLU A 64 -27.54 3.97 -4.39
N ALA A 65 -26.96 5.02 -3.80
CA ALA A 65 -27.57 6.33 -3.72
C ALA A 65 -27.27 7.24 -4.92
N LEU A 66 -26.12 7.08 -5.60
CA LEU A 66 -25.58 8.20 -6.39
C LEU A 66 -25.41 8.00 -7.89
N LEU A 67 -25.00 6.83 -8.38
CA LEU A 67 -24.38 6.82 -9.72
C LEU A 67 -24.84 5.74 -10.70
N GLY A 68 -25.38 4.61 -10.24
CA GLY A 68 -25.58 3.45 -11.13
C GLY A 68 -24.29 2.94 -11.79
N CYS A 69 -23.13 3.41 -11.34
CA CYS A 69 -21.81 2.96 -11.76
C CYS A 69 -21.41 1.70 -10.98
N ASP A 70 -20.34 1.04 -11.44
CA ASP A 70 -19.66 0.04 -10.64
C ASP A 70 -19.03 0.67 -9.38
N GLU A 71 -18.66 -0.18 -8.44
CA GLU A 71 -18.18 0.22 -7.13
C GLU A 71 -16.83 0.93 -7.18
N VAL A 72 -15.90 0.46 -8.00
CA VAL A 72 -14.55 1.04 -8.13
C VAL A 72 -14.64 2.44 -8.71
N THR A 73 -15.47 2.62 -9.74
CA THR A 73 -15.72 3.93 -10.34
C THR A 73 -16.34 4.90 -9.34
N THR A 74 -17.32 4.45 -8.55
CA THR A 74 -17.92 5.26 -7.47
C THR A 74 -16.88 5.65 -6.42
N ILE A 75 -16.04 4.69 -5.99
CA ILE A 75 -15.01 4.91 -4.97
C ILE A 75 -14.04 6.00 -5.44
N ARG A 76 -13.50 5.87 -6.64
CA ARG A 76 -12.53 6.83 -7.18
C ARG A 76 -13.12 8.21 -7.40
N ALA A 77 -14.35 8.29 -7.90
CA ALA A 77 -14.99 9.57 -8.16
C ALA A 77 -15.26 10.35 -6.88
N PHE A 78 -15.80 9.69 -5.85
CA PHE A 78 -15.98 10.34 -4.55
C PHE A 78 -14.65 10.60 -3.84
N GLY A 79 -13.67 9.69 -3.98
CA GLY A 79 -12.30 9.90 -3.50
C GLY A 79 -11.65 11.17 -4.05
N ARG A 80 -11.88 11.48 -5.34
CA ARG A 80 -11.46 12.76 -5.93
C ARG A 80 -12.15 13.97 -5.31
N VAL A 81 -13.45 13.87 -5.03
CA VAL A 81 -14.17 14.93 -4.28
C VAL A 81 -13.51 15.17 -2.93
N LEU A 82 -13.22 14.12 -2.15
CA LEU A 82 -12.55 14.24 -0.86
C LEU A 82 -11.16 14.88 -0.98
N ARG A 83 -10.36 14.45 -1.97
CA ARG A 83 -9.01 15.01 -2.22
C ARG A 83 -9.06 16.50 -2.56
N ASP A 84 -10.07 16.93 -3.31
CA ASP A 84 -10.16 18.28 -3.85
C ASP A 84 -10.87 19.27 -2.88
N LEU A 85 -11.37 18.78 -1.73
CA LEU A 85 -11.94 19.61 -0.66
C LEU A 85 -10.83 20.14 0.29
N PRO A 86 -11.00 21.33 0.87
CA PRO A 86 -10.13 21.83 1.93
C PRO A 86 -10.08 20.90 3.14
N GLU A 87 -8.89 20.69 3.70
CA GLU A 87 -8.64 19.83 4.87
C GLU A 87 -9.55 20.20 6.04
N GLU A 88 -9.82 21.49 6.25
CA GLU A 88 -10.65 21.97 7.34
C GLU A 88 -12.07 21.42 7.31
N LEU A 89 -12.63 21.18 6.11
CA LEU A 89 -13.96 20.60 5.95
C LEU A 89 -13.98 19.09 6.18
N LEU A 90 -12.82 18.43 6.07
CA LEU A 90 -12.66 17.00 6.30
C LEU A 90 -12.35 16.66 7.76
N ARG A 91 -11.98 17.67 8.58
CA ARG A 91 -11.74 17.47 10.03
C ARG A 91 -12.99 16.93 10.72
N GLY A 92 -12.87 15.74 11.30
CA GLY A 92 -13.97 15.03 11.96
C GLY A 92 -14.47 13.82 11.18
N CYS A 93 -14.12 13.71 9.89
CA CYS A 93 -14.35 12.51 9.09
C CYS A 93 -13.35 11.42 9.46
N VAL A 94 -13.58 10.76 10.58
CA VAL A 94 -12.75 9.67 11.10
C VAL A 94 -13.51 8.36 11.04
N TYR A 95 -12.82 7.30 10.61
CA TYR A 95 -13.35 5.95 10.62
C TYR A 95 -12.25 4.97 11.04
N ASP A 96 -12.49 4.25 12.13
CA ASP A 96 -11.44 3.48 12.82
C ASP A 96 -11.45 1.98 12.49
N ALA A 97 -12.27 1.52 11.54
CA ALA A 97 -12.46 0.11 11.25
C ALA A 97 -12.34 -0.17 9.75
N MET A 98 -11.27 -0.81 9.30
CA MET A 98 -11.12 -1.28 7.92
C MET A 98 -11.14 -2.81 7.91
N HIS A 99 -11.84 -3.42 6.96
CA HIS A 99 -11.67 -4.85 6.68
C HIS A 99 -10.61 -5.02 5.60
N GLU A 100 -9.95 -6.19 5.57
CA GLU A 100 -8.94 -6.55 4.56
C GLU A 100 -9.59 -6.95 3.22
N SER A 101 -10.62 -6.21 2.79
CA SER A 101 -11.27 -6.41 1.49
C SER A 101 -10.70 -5.45 0.45
N PRO A 102 -10.62 -5.85 -0.84
CA PRO A 102 -10.22 -4.94 -1.91
C PRO A 102 -10.99 -3.63 -1.92
N GLU A 103 -12.30 -3.65 -1.65
CA GLU A 103 -13.15 -2.47 -1.65
C GLU A 103 -12.82 -1.50 -0.51
N ASP A 104 -12.60 -2.01 0.70
CA ASP A 104 -12.23 -1.17 1.85
C ASP A 104 -10.83 -0.59 1.67
N VAL A 105 -9.88 -1.38 1.16
CA VAL A 105 -8.54 -0.89 0.81
C VAL A 105 -8.62 0.23 -0.21
N ARG A 106 -9.42 0.08 -1.28
CA ARG A 106 -9.62 1.16 -2.26
C ARG A 106 -10.15 2.41 -1.58
N ARG A 107 -11.21 2.32 -0.76
CA ARG A 107 -11.76 3.49 -0.06
C ARG A 107 -10.71 4.19 0.82
N TRP A 108 -9.95 3.39 1.54
CA TRP A 108 -8.87 3.84 2.40
C TRP A 108 -7.77 4.59 1.62
N THR A 109 -7.36 4.10 0.44
CA THR A 109 -6.31 4.77 -0.38
C THR A 109 -6.65 6.21 -0.78
N TRP A 110 -7.94 6.52 -0.89
CA TRP A 110 -8.45 7.84 -1.28
C TRP A 110 -8.75 8.76 -0.09
N THR A 111 -8.82 8.22 1.13
CA THR A 111 -9.22 9.01 2.29
C THR A 111 -7.99 9.61 2.98
N PRO A 112 -7.81 10.94 3.03
CA PRO A 112 -6.58 11.55 3.56
C PRO A 112 -6.32 11.22 5.04
N GLU A 113 -7.34 11.33 5.90
CA GLU A 113 -7.24 11.22 7.36
C GLU A 113 -7.58 9.84 7.92
N TRP A 114 -7.92 8.87 7.05
CA TRP A 114 -8.14 7.49 7.48
C TRP A 114 -6.78 6.83 7.69
N SER A 115 -6.25 7.07 8.88
CA SER A 115 -5.17 6.30 9.50
C SER A 115 -5.82 5.37 10.52
N LEU A 116 -5.48 4.09 10.48
CA LEU A 116 -5.99 3.15 11.47
C LEU A 116 -5.26 3.40 12.79
N LEU A 117 -5.99 3.45 13.90
CA LEU A 117 -5.42 3.66 15.24
C LEU A 117 -4.60 2.47 15.78
N SER A 118 -4.15 1.55 14.93
CA SER A 118 -3.25 0.45 15.28
C SER A 118 -1.91 0.63 14.57
N GLN A 119 -0.82 0.35 15.28
CA GLN A 119 0.57 0.54 14.87
C GLN A 119 1.03 -0.27 13.62
N ASP A 120 0.08 -0.92 12.92
CA ASP A 120 0.29 -1.98 11.93
C ASP A 120 -0.65 -1.84 10.71
N GLU A 121 -1.11 -0.63 10.38
CA GLU A 121 -2.02 -0.33 9.26
C GLU A 121 -1.50 -0.87 7.91
N ASP A 122 -0.21 -0.73 7.67
CA ASP A 122 0.42 -1.26 6.46
C ASP A 122 0.42 -2.80 6.45
N LEU A 123 0.59 -3.45 7.61
CA LEU A 123 0.55 -4.91 7.69
C LEU A 123 -0.80 -5.49 7.24
N MET A 124 -1.91 -4.81 7.49
CA MET A 124 -3.24 -5.25 7.05
C MET A 124 -3.39 -5.28 5.52
N VAL A 125 -2.60 -4.50 4.80
CA VAL A 125 -2.66 -4.42 3.32
C VAL A 125 -1.45 -5.04 2.63
N MET A 126 -0.50 -5.57 3.41
CA MET A 126 0.66 -6.34 2.93
C MET A 126 0.29 -7.80 2.66
N GLU A 127 -0.63 -8.00 1.71
CA GLU A 127 -1.04 -9.32 1.25
C GLU A 127 -0.90 -9.46 -0.27
N ASP A 128 -0.54 -10.66 -0.74
CA ASP A 128 -0.35 -10.95 -2.17
C ASP A 128 -1.58 -10.56 -3.01
N ALA A 129 -2.79 -10.77 -2.48
CA ALA A 129 -4.05 -10.45 -3.16
C ALA A 129 -4.35 -8.95 -3.24
N LEU A 130 -3.78 -8.15 -2.33
CA LEU A 130 -4.01 -6.71 -2.23
C LEU A 130 -2.97 -5.90 -3.01
N ILE A 131 -1.79 -6.45 -3.30
CA ILE A 131 -0.74 -5.76 -4.09
C ILE A 131 -1.24 -5.21 -5.43
N PRO A 132 -2.02 -5.96 -6.25
CA PRO A 132 -2.56 -5.41 -7.48
C PRO A 132 -3.49 -4.21 -7.24
N VAL A 133 -4.29 -4.26 -6.16
CA VAL A 133 -5.22 -3.18 -5.79
C VAL A 133 -4.44 -1.91 -5.42
N LEU A 134 -3.36 -2.04 -4.64
CA LEU A 134 -2.52 -0.91 -4.24
C LEU A 134 -1.90 -0.19 -5.44
N PHE A 135 -1.34 -0.95 -6.41
CA PHE A 135 -0.80 -0.34 -7.63
C PHE A 135 -1.89 0.23 -8.54
N GLU A 136 -3.05 -0.42 -8.63
CA GLU A 136 -4.16 0.09 -9.42
C GLU A 136 -4.65 1.45 -8.91
N GLU A 137 -4.78 1.62 -7.59
CA GLU A 137 -5.19 2.90 -7.00
C GLU A 137 -4.08 3.96 -7.02
N ALA A 138 -2.81 3.57 -6.88
CA ALA A 138 -1.69 4.47 -7.12
C ALA A 138 -1.74 5.05 -8.54
N GLY A 139 -1.89 4.18 -9.54
CA GLY A 139 -2.03 4.59 -10.96
C GLY A 139 -3.28 5.43 -11.23
N ALA A 140 -4.34 5.25 -10.44
CA ALA A 140 -5.55 6.07 -10.50
C ALA A 140 -5.37 7.47 -9.84
N GLY A 141 -4.23 7.72 -9.18
CA GLY A 141 -3.92 9.01 -8.56
C GLY A 141 -4.62 9.22 -7.21
N CYS A 142 -4.74 8.15 -6.41
CA CYS A 142 -5.30 8.23 -5.07
C CYS A 142 -4.46 9.15 -4.15
N THR A 143 -5.08 9.64 -3.08
CA THR A 143 -4.43 10.56 -2.13
C THR A 143 -3.15 9.98 -1.51
N LYS A 144 -3.11 8.65 -1.32
CA LYS A 144 -1.98 7.92 -0.74
C LYS A 144 -1.04 7.29 -1.79
N SER A 145 -1.02 7.76 -3.04
CA SER A 145 -0.36 7.08 -4.17
C SER A 145 1.07 6.59 -3.88
N ASP A 146 1.98 7.49 -3.47
CA ASP A 146 3.37 7.12 -3.18
C ASP A 146 3.48 6.15 -2.00
N TYR A 147 2.61 6.33 -0.98
CA TYR A 147 2.61 5.51 0.22
C TYR A 147 2.18 4.08 -0.09
N VAL A 148 1.09 3.89 -0.82
CA VAL A 148 0.58 2.54 -1.15
C VAL A 148 1.50 1.79 -2.13
N ALA A 149 2.14 2.49 -3.07
CA ALA A 149 3.18 1.91 -3.91
C ALA A 149 4.39 1.46 -3.06
N GLY A 150 4.79 2.27 -2.07
CA GLY A 150 5.84 1.95 -1.11
C GLY A 150 5.51 0.70 -0.27
N ILE A 151 4.27 0.56 0.19
CA ILE A 151 3.80 -0.64 0.92
C ILE A 151 3.92 -1.89 0.04
N ALA A 152 3.50 -1.80 -1.23
CA ALA A 152 3.58 -2.94 -2.15
C ALA A 152 5.04 -3.39 -2.39
N ALA A 153 5.97 -2.45 -2.55
CA ALA A 153 7.39 -2.76 -2.63
C ALA A 153 7.95 -3.34 -1.32
N HIS A 154 7.48 -2.86 -0.17
CA HIS A 154 7.84 -3.40 1.15
C HIS A 154 7.35 -4.85 1.30
N HIS A 155 6.11 -5.15 0.91
CA HIS A 155 5.58 -6.51 0.93
C HIS A 155 6.44 -7.48 0.14
N ALA A 156 6.82 -7.12 -1.09
CA ALA A 156 7.68 -7.95 -1.93
C ALA A 156 9.03 -8.26 -1.26
N ARG A 157 9.59 -7.27 -0.55
CA ARG A 157 10.81 -7.41 0.23
C ARG A 157 10.64 -8.37 1.40
N ASP A 158 9.58 -8.22 2.17
CA ASP A 158 9.28 -9.07 3.33
C ASP A 158 9.04 -10.52 2.92
N GLN A 159 8.32 -10.73 1.81
CA GLN A 159 8.12 -12.05 1.23
C GLN A 159 9.45 -12.66 0.76
N ALA A 160 10.32 -11.89 0.09
CA ALA A 160 11.61 -12.37 -0.37
C ALA A 160 12.55 -12.69 0.80
N HIS A 161 12.57 -11.83 1.82
CA HIS A 161 13.31 -12.04 3.06
C HIS A 161 12.86 -13.32 3.78
N GLY A 162 11.55 -13.53 3.93
CA GLY A 162 11.01 -14.74 4.53
C GLY A 162 11.30 -15.99 3.69
N ALA A 163 11.31 -15.87 2.36
CA ALA A 163 11.60 -16.97 1.47
C ALA A 163 13.06 -17.44 1.52
N LEU A 164 14.02 -16.54 1.77
CA LEU A 164 15.43 -16.91 1.98
C LEU A 164 15.63 -17.98 3.05
N LEU A 165 14.84 -17.92 4.13
CA LEU A 165 14.90 -18.86 5.26
C LEU A 165 14.25 -20.21 4.94
N ARG A 166 13.36 -20.24 3.95
CA ARG A 166 12.72 -21.47 3.44
C ARG A 166 13.56 -22.15 2.35
N GLY A 167 14.57 -21.45 1.84
CA GLY A 167 15.54 -21.95 0.88
C GLY A 167 15.33 -21.46 -0.55
N PRO A 168 16.22 -21.88 -1.47
CA PRO A 168 16.36 -21.25 -2.78
C PRO A 168 15.12 -21.39 -3.69
N ASP A 169 14.42 -22.53 -3.65
CA ASP A 169 13.26 -22.77 -4.50
C ASP A 169 12.06 -21.90 -4.07
N ALA A 170 11.89 -21.71 -2.76
CA ALA A 170 10.88 -20.81 -2.21
C ALA A 170 11.18 -19.35 -2.59
N LEU A 171 12.46 -18.96 -2.57
CA LEU A 171 12.89 -17.64 -3.02
C LEU A 171 12.59 -17.44 -4.51
N ALA A 172 12.95 -18.38 -5.37
CA ALA A 172 12.72 -18.28 -6.81
C ALA A 172 11.23 -18.05 -7.15
N ALA A 173 10.31 -18.73 -6.46
CA ALA A 173 8.88 -18.51 -6.61
C ALA A 173 8.45 -17.10 -6.20
N THR A 174 8.96 -16.58 -5.07
CA THR A 174 8.67 -15.20 -4.64
C THR A 174 9.23 -14.16 -5.60
N LEU A 175 10.46 -14.35 -6.11
CA LEU A 175 11.08 -13.43 -7.06
C LEU A 175 10.33 -13.41 -8.40
N ALA A 176 9.70 -14.51 -8.81
CA ALA A 176 8.85 -14.52 -9.99
C ALA A 176 7.64 -13.59 -9.83
N ARG A 177 6.97 -13.59 -8.68
CA ARG A 177 5.86 -12.67 -8.37
C ARG A 177 6.29 -11.21 -8.34
N ALA A 178 7.48 -10.91 -7.83
CA ALA A 178 8.01 -9.55 -7.90
C ALA A 178 8.09 -9.03 -9.35
N GLY A 179 8.35 -9.90 -10.33
CA GLY A 179 8.34 -9.55 -11.75
C GLY A 179 6.93 -9.30 -12.31
N GLU A 180 5.91 -9.96 -11.78
CA GLU A 180 4.52 -9.67 -12.14
C GLU A 180 4.10 -8.31 -11.59
N TRP A 181 4.46 -8.02 -10.33
CA TRP A 181 4.19 -6.75 -9.67
C TRP A 181 4.99 -5.58 -10.25
N SER A 182 6.19 -5.82 -10.78
CA SER A 182 6.98 -4.74 -11.40
C SER A 182 6.27 -4.11 -12.60
N LYS A 183 5.52 -4.93 -13.37
CA LYS A 183 4.67 -4.43 -14.46
C LYS A 183 3.55 -3.55 -13.93
N LEU A 184 2.87 -3.98 -12.86
CA LEU A 184 1.81 -3.19 -12.23
C LEU A 184 2.34 -1.85 -11.70
N ALA A 185 3.51 -1.87 -11.06
CA ALA A 185 4.19 -0.66 -10.60
C ALA A 185 4.55 0.29 -11.75
N PHE A 186 5.02 -0.26 -12.88
CA PHE A 186 5.33 0.53 -14.07
C PHE A 186 4.07 1.17 -14.65
N ASP A 187 2.99 0.39 -14.81
CA ASP A 187 1.70 0.87 -15.33
C ASP A 187 1.08 1.93 -14.41
N ALA A 188 1.35 1.85 -13.09
CA ALA A 188 0.95 2.84 -12.10
C ALA A 188 1.83 4.11 -12.06
N GLY A 189 2.92 4.18 -12.84
CA GLY A 189 3.86 5.30 -12.80
C GLY A 189 4.82 5.30 -11.60
N ALA A 190 4.81 4.26 -10.77
CA ALA A 190 5.67 4.09 -9.61
C ALA A 190 7.08 3.62 -10.03
N SER A 191 7.82 4.50 -10.71
CA SER A 191 9.07 4.16 -11.41
C SER A 191 10.19 3.61 -10.51
N LYS A 192 10.29 4.09 -9.26
CA LYS A 192 11.29 3.61 -8.29
C LYS A 192 10.98 2.19 -7.84
N GLU A 193 9.72 1.94 -7.51
CA GLU A 193 9.18 0.66 -7.08
C GLU A 193 9.26 -0.36 -8.22
N ALA A 194 8.90 0.04 -9.44
CA ALA A 194 9.03 -0.80 -10.64
C ALA A 194 10.49 -1.22 -10.90
N SER A 195 11.43 -0.27 -10.76
CA SER A 195 12.87 -0.55 -10.91
C SER A 195 13.38 -1.50 -9.82
N TYR A 196 12.95 -1.30 -8.57
CA TYR A 196 13.27 -2.19 -7.46
C TYR A 196 12.73 -3.60 -7.67
N LEU A 197 11.45 -3.75 -7.99
CA LEU A 197 10.79 -5.04 -8.20
C LEU A 197 11.38 -5.78 -9.41
N THR A 198 11.73 -5.07 -10.47
CA THR A 198 12.44 -5.64 -11.63
C THR A 198 13.80 -6.19 -11.23
N ARG A 199 14.56 -5.46 -10.43
CA ARG A 199 15.86 -5.92 -9.92
C ARG A 199 15.71 -7.14 -9.02
N LEU A 200 14.72 -7.13 -8.12
CA LEU A 200 14.40 -8.27 -7.27
C LEU A 200 14.10 -9.52 -8.13
N ALA A 201 13.22 -9.38 -9.12
CA ALA A 201 12.86 -10.45 -10.04
C ALA A 201 14.06 -10.98 -10.84
N GLY A 202 15.01 -10.09 -11.19
CA GLY A 202 16.25 -10.45 -11.88
C GLY A 202 17.10 -11.47 -11.13
N TYR A 203 17.08 -11.45 -9.79
CA TYR A 203 17.85 -12.39 -8.97
C TYR A 203 17.42 -13.86 -9.10
N ARG A 204 16.32 -14.15 -9.80
CA ARG A 204 15.90 -15.52 -10.10
C ARG A 204 16.71 -16.15 -11.25
N VAL A 205 17.38 -15.34 -12.07
CA VAL A 205 18.11 -15.81 -13.25
C VAL A 205 19.45 -16.37 -12.80
N PRO A 206 19.77 -17.65 -13.12
CA PRO A 206 21.07 -18.20 -12.76
C PRO A 206 22.19 -17.51 -13.53
N GLU A 207 23.13 -16.90 -12.80
CA GLU A 207 24.28 -16.22 -13.38
C GLU A 207 25.47 -16.24 -12.42
N GLN A 208 26.68 -16.05 -12.96
CA GLN A 208 27.85 -15.87 -12.12
C GLN A 208 27.80 -14.50 -11.46
N VAL A 209 28.11 -14.44 -10.18
CA VAL A 209 27.95 -13.21 -9.40
C VAL A 209 29.25 -12.68 -8.82
N GLY A 210 29.33 -11.36 -8.67
CA GLY A 210 30.44 -10.65 -8.05
C GLY A 210 30.15 -10.19 -6.62
N VAL A 211 31.20 -9.73 -5.91
CA VAL A 211 31.09 -9.21 -4.54
C VAL A 211 30.14 -8.02 -4.44
N GLU A 212 30.22 -7.09 -5.40
CA GLU A 212 29.39 -5.88 -5.44
C GLU A 212 27.90 -6.23 -5.60
N GLU A 213 27.59 -7.21 -6.45
CA GLU A 213 26.22 -7.67 -6.64
C GLU A 213 25.67 -8.38 -5.40
N VAL A 214 26.51 -9.11 -4.66
CA VAL A 214 26.11 -9.68 -3.36
C VAL A 214 25.79 -8.59 -2.35
N ALA A 215 26.58 -7.50 -2.31
CA ALA A 215 26.26 -6.36 -1.46
C ALA A 215 24.91 -5.72 -1.85
N GLN A 216 24.63 -5.58 -3.15
CA GLN A 216 23.33 -5.08 -3.63
C GLN A 216 22.17 -6.00 -3.25
N ARG A 217 22.33 -7.33 -3.37
CA ARG A 217 21.33 -8.31 -2.93
C ARG A 217 21.04 -8.20 -1.42
N VAL A 218 22.05 -7.92 -0.60
CA VAL A 218 21.84 -7.67 0.84
C VAL A 218 21.00 -6.42 1.08
N PHE A 219 21.23 -5.32 0.34
CA PHE A 219 20.39 -4.13 0.47
C PHE A 219 18.94 -4.41 0.08
N ASP A 220 18.73 -5.15 -0.99
CA ASP A 220 17.38 -5.40 -1.53
C ASP A 220 16.58 -6.44 -0.74
N LEU A 221 17.25 -7.37 -0.03
CA LEU A 221 16.62 -8.52 0.67
C LEU A 221 16.57 -8.37 2.20
N ARG A 222 17.06 -7.27 2.75
CA ARG A 222 16.87 -6.93 4.17
C ARG A 222 15.42 -6.56 4.43
N ARG A 223 14.81 -7.10 5.49
CA ARG A 223 13.39 -6.91 5.82
C ARG A 223 13.01 -5.43 5.93
N CYS A 224 13.68 -4.68 6.80
CA CYS A 224 13.44 -3.24 6.99
C CYS A 224 14.33 -2.40 6.06
N HIS A 225 13.97 -1.12 5.86
CA HIS A 225 14.78 -0.17 5.09
C HIS A 225 16.24 -0.26 5.55
N ALA A 226 17.11 -0.74 4.66
CA ALA A 226 18.51 -0.91 4.99
C ALA A 226 19.11 0.46 5.30
N ASP A 227 19.91 0.55 6.36
CA ASP A 227 20.80 1.69 6.50
C ASP A 227 21.81 1.67 5.34
N LEU A 228 21.49 2.41 4.28
CA LEU A 228 22.28 2.51 3.06
C LEU A 228 23.67 3.13 3.31
N ARG A 229 23.92 3.66 4.52
CA ARG A 229 25.19 4.29 4.87
C ARG A 229 26.31 3.28 5.10
N ASN A 230 25.98 2.02 5.36
CA ASN A 230 26.96 0.96 5.64
C ASN A 230 26.92 -0.12 4.56
N THR A 231 27.91 -0.12 3.68
CA THR A 231 28.11 -1.18 2.69
C THR A 231 28.24 -2.54 3.39
N PRO A 232 27.44 -3.55 3.01
CA PRO A 232 27.55 -4.89 3.55
C PRO A 232 28.95 -5.48 3.34
N THR A 233 29.53 -6.02 4.42
CA THR A 233 30.76 -6.81 4.33
C THR A 233 30.43 -8.17 3.73
N VAL A 234 31.06 -8.49 2.61
CA VAL A 234 30.93 -9.78 1.91
C VAL A 234 32.22 -10.56 2.07
N ARG A 235 32.12 -11.85 2.43
CA ARG A 235 33.25 -12.77 2.59
C ARG A 235 33.16 -13.88 1.56
N THR A 236 34.29 -14.36 1.08
CA THR A 236 34.36 -15.54 0.21
C THR A 236 34.65 -16.77 1.06
N VAL A 237 33.80 -17.78 0.99
CA VAL A 237 33.94 -19.06 1.69
C VAL A 237 33.76 -20.18 0.67
N GLY A 238 34.88 -20.67 0.12
CA GLY A 238 34.87 -21.64 -0.98
C GLY A 238 34.14 -21.11 -2.22
N ASP A 239 33.08 -21.81 -2.63
CA ASP A 239 32.26 -21.48 -3.80
C ASP A 239 31.05 -20.59 -3.47
N VAL A 240 30.99 -20.05 -2.25
CA VAL A 240 29.89 -19.24 -1.75
C VAL A 240 30.41 -17.88 -1.28
N TYR A 241 29.61 -16.83 -1.49
CA TYR A 241 29.72 -15.56 -0.79
C TYR A 241 28.81 -15.55 0.44
N GLU A 242 29.34 -15.09 1.57
CA GLU A 242 28.60 -14.89 2.81
C GLU A 242 28.51 -13.41 3.16
N ALA A 243 27.33 -12.94 3.54
CA ALA A 243 27.12 -11.57 3.99
C ALA A 243 26.08 -11.49 5.11
N LEU A 244 26.27 -10.56 6.04
CA LEU A 244 25.31 -10.34 7.13
C LEU A 244 24.04 -9.68 6.60
N LEU A 245 22.90 -10.34 6.78
CA LEU A 245 21.59 -9.84 6.40
C LEU A 245 20.98 -9.00 7.53
N VAL A 246 20.84 -9.55 8.74
CA VAL A 246 20.24 -8.86 9.92
C VAL A 246 20.99 -9.28 11.19
N GLU A 247 21.12 -8.36 12.15
CA GLU A 247 21.88 -8.57 13.40
C GLU A 247 21.01 -8.66 14.67
N SER A 248 19.68 -8.53 14.58
CA SER A 248 18.80 -8.60 15.76
C SER A 248 17.36 -9.00 15.40
N PRO A 249 16.66 -9.82 16.20
CA PRO A 249 17.16 -10.53 17.40
C PRO A 249 18.01 -11.77 17.08
N TRP A 250 18.16 -12.11 15.80
CA TRP A 250 18.94 -13.25 15.32
C TRP A 250 19.99 -12.79 14.33
N ARG A 251 21.16 -13.43 14.34
CA ARG A 251 22.17 -13.21 13.31
C ARG A 251 21.79 -14.01 12.08
N ARG A 252 21.47 -13.32 10.99
CA ARG A 252 21.12 -13.93 9.70
C ARG A 252 22.24 -13.74 8.71
N THR A 253 22.76 -14.85 8.19
CA THR A 253 23.78 -14.83 7.13
C THR A 253 23.12 -15.18 5.81
N LEU A 254 23.25 -14.30 4.82
CA LEU A 254 22.94 -14.58 3.42
C LEU A 254 24.10 -15.36 2.80
N HIS A 255 23.76 -16.45 2.13
CA HIS A 255 24.67 -17.27 1.34
C HIS A 255 24.31 -17.13 -0.13
N VAL A 256 25.30 -16.92 -0.99
CA VAL A 256 25.13 -16.80 -2.44
C VAL A 256 26.14 -17.68 -3.16
N GLU A 257 25.68 -18.68 -3.90
CA GLU A 257 26.54 -19.49 -4.78
C GLU A 257 27.16 -18.63 -5.87
N ARG A 258 28.49 -18.69 -6.01
CA ARG A 258 29.24 -17.82 -6.94
C ARG A 258 28.94 -18.09 -8.41
N ALA A 259 28.75 -19.35 -8.76
CA ALA A 259 28.58 -19.79 -10.14
C ALA A 259 27.15 -19.59 -10.67
N THR A 260 26.16 -19.53 -9.77
CA THR A 260 24.73 -19.59 -10.13
C THR A 260 23.93 -18.43 -9.57
N GLY A 261 24.47 -17.68 -8.60
CA GLY A 261 23.73 -16.63 -7.89
C GLY A 261 22.62 -17.16 -7.00
N ARG A 262 22.52 -18.49 -6.80
CA ARG A 262 21.50 -19.13 -5.95
C ARG A 262 21.69 -18.72 -4.50
N MET A 263 20.59 -18.36 -3.81
CA MET A 263 20.64 -17.77 -2.47
C MET A 263 19.80 -18.48 -1.44
N TRP A 264 20.28 -18.48 -0.19
CA TRP A 264 19.51 -18.86 1.00
C TRP A 264 20.03 -18.09 2.21
N ALA A 265 19.27 -18.11 3.31
CA ALA A 265 19.74 -17.56 4.58
C ALA A 265 19.73 -18.63 5.67
N THR A 266 20.67 -18.51 6.60
CA THR A 266 20.73 -19.32 7.82
C THR A 266 20.63 -18.43 9.05
N ASP A 267 19.91 -18.90 10.07
CA ASP A 267 19.89 -18.28 11.40
C ASP A 267 21.03 -18.88 12.23
N GLU A 268 21.89 -18.01 12.76
CA GLU A 268 22.80 -18.35 13.86
C GLU A 268 22.20 -17.83 15.16
N ARG A 269 21.88 -18.74 16.10
CA ARG A 269 21.58 -18.30 17.46
C ARG A 269 22.87 -17.79 18.09
N PRO A 270 22.86 -16.62 18.76
CA PRO A 270 23.96 -16.24 19.63
C PRO A 270 24.18 -17.37 20.64
N ALA A 271 25.43 -17.80 20.83
CA ALA A 271 25.79 -18.89 21.74
C ALA A 271 25.35 -18.65 23.21
N SER A 272 24.89 -17.44 23.54
CA SER A 272 24.46 -17.01 24.87
C SER A 272 22.94 -17.05 25.12
N ALA A 273 22.14 -17.60 24.20
CA ALA A 273 20.69 -17.76 24.36
C ALA A 273 20.33 -19.23 24.63
N SER A 274 20.67 -19.71 25.83
CA SER A 274 20.23 -20.99 26.41
C SER A 274 19.66 -20.75 27.80
#